data_AF-A0A2W6CYI6-F1
#
_entry.id   AF-A0A2W6CYI6-F1
#
_cell.length_a   1.000
_cell.length_b   1.000
_cell.length_c   1.000
_cell.angle_alpha   90.00
_cell.angle_beta   90.00
_cell.angle_gamma   90.00
#
_symmetry.space_group_name_H-M   'P 1'
#
loop_
_entity.id
_entity.type
_entity.pdbx_description
1 polymer ?
#
loop_
_entity_poly.entity_id
_entity_poly.type
_entity_poly.pdbx_seq_one_letter_code
_entity_poly.pdbx_strand_id
1 'polypeptide(L)'
;MVAEQAVLGGMLLDQDQIDRVAAQLTAADFYRPVHQTIYAAILDLHQAGNPTDALAVAAHLGTARLVKVGGAPYLHTLISSVPTAANAGYYARIVAEQAVLRRLDEAGTRIVQLADAAARRGLDLADAVHRARWALWAAVERHAQLTGNGTTRRPEYDAGHADGRRAAQEEMAAAAAPLASLLHMQLDGAA
;
A
#
# COMPACT_ATOMS: atom_id res chain seq x y z
N MET A 1 13.85 -4.27 -11.64
CA MET A 1 14.87 -5.24 -11.16
C MET A 1 16.25 -4.59 -11.06
N VAL A 2 16.84 -4.09 -12.15
CA VAL A 2 18.16 -3.43 -12.13
C VAL A 2 18.19 -2.22 -11.18
N ALA A 3 17.13 -1.41 -11.16
CA ALA A 3 17.03 -0.29 -10.22
C ALA A 3 17.06 -0.72 -8.74
N GLU A 4 16.39 -1.82 -8.38
CA GLU A 4 16.44 -2.34 -7.00
C GLU A 4 17.85 -2.79 -6.61
N GLN A 5 18.55 -3.45 -7.53
CA GLN A 5 19.92 -3.87 -7.30
C GLN A 5 20.85 -2.67 -7.13
N ALA A 6 20.68 -1.64 -7.97
CA ALA A 6 21.47 -0.42 -7.90
C ALA A 6 21.22 0.39 -6.61
N VAL A 7 19.97 0.40 -6.10
CA VAL A 7 19.66 1.00 -4.79
C VAL A 7 20.41 0.29 -3.67
N LEU A 8 20.28 -1.03 -3.58
CA LEU A 8 20.95 -1.81 -2.53
C LEU A 8 22.47 -1.73 -2.66
N GLY A 9 23.00 -1.81 -3.89
CA GLY A 9 24.42 -1.64 -4.17
C GLY A 9 24.95 -0.28 -3.71
N GLY A 10 24.19 0.79 -3.96
CA GLY A 10 24.53 2.13 -3.50
C GLY A 10 24.58 2.24 -1.98
N MET A 11 23.61 1.67 -1.28
CA MET A 11 23.57 1.66 0.19
C MET A 11 24.68 0.82 0.83
N LEU A 12 25.06 -0.29 0.19
CA LEU A 12 26.18 -1.15 0.62
C LEU A 12 27.54 -0.50 0.37
N LEU A 13 27.63 0.40 -0.62
CA LEU A 13 28.88 1.07 -1.01
C LEU A 13 29.13 2.37 -0.24
N ASP A 14 28.06 3.10 0.09
CA ASP A 14 28.12 4.41 0.74
C ASP A 14 26.94 4.57 1.72
N GLN A 15 27.27 4.58 3.02
CA GLN A 15 26.30 4.73 4.11
C GLN A 15 25.58 6.08 4.09
N ASP A 16 26.18 7.14 3.51
CA ASP A 16 25.58 8.47 3.44
C ASP A 16 24.36 8.50 2.49
N GLN A 17 24.21 7.47 1.65
CA GLN A 17 23.03 7.32 0.79
C GLN A 17 21.85 6.68 1.51
N ILE A 18 22.06 6.03 2.66
CA ILE A 18 21.02 5.26 3.33
C ILE A 18 19.84 6.14 3.74
N ASP A 19 20.10 7.29 4.37
CA ASP A 19 19.05 8.22 4.79
C ASP A 19 18.28 8.78 3.58
N ARG A 20 18.98 9.06 2.47
CA ARG A 20 18.36 9.56 1.23
C ARG A 20 17.44 8.52 0.59
N VAL A 21 17.82 7.25 0.64
CA VAL A 21 17.00 6.14 0.16
C VAL A 21 15.84 5.86 1.12
N ALA A 22 16.10 5.87 2.43
CA ALA A 22 15.10 5.63 3.48
C ALA A 22 14.00 6.70 3.51
N ALA A 23 14.30 7.93 3.11
CA ALA A 23 13.31 8.98 2.94
C ALA A 23 12.29 8.67 1.82
N GLN A 24 12.64 7.81 0.85
CA GLN A 24 11.83 7.54 -0.33
C GLN A 24 11.21 6.13 -0.34
N LEU A 25 11.86 5.16 0.28
CA LEU A 25 11.50 3.74 0.20
C LEU A 25 11.22 3.12 1.56
N THR A 26 10.38 2.09 1.52
CA THR A 26 10.18 1.11 2.58
C THR A 26 10.54 -0.26 2.05
N ALA A 27 10.78 -1.24 2.94
CA ALA A 27 11.10 -2.60 2.53
C ALA A 27 10.02 -3.18 1.58
N ALA A 28 8.75 -2.88 1.82
CA ALA A 28 7.63 -3.37 1.00
C ALA A 28 7.61 -2.83 -0.45
N ASP A 29 8.39 -1.79 -0.75
CA ASP A 29 8.45 -1.22 -2.11
C ASP A 29 9.40 -1.98 -3.04
N PHE A 30 10.21 -2.90 -2.52
CA PHE A 30 10.98 -3.81 -3.37
C PHE A 30 10.08 -4.96 -3.84
N TYR A 31 10.12 -5.25 -5.13
CA TYR A 31 9.37 -6.36 -5.71
C TYR A 31 9.89 -7.72 -5.24
N ARG A 32 11.21 -7.88 -5.14
CA ARG A 32 11.81 -9.16 -4.73
C ARG A 32 11.86 -9.28 -3.21
N PRO A 33 11.31 -10.34 -2.60
CA PRO A 33 11.42 -10.57 -1.15
C PRO A 33 12.87 -10.61 -0.63
N VAL A 34 13.80 -11.11 -1.45
CA VAL A 34 15.24 -11.10 -1.11
C VAL A 34 15.79 -9.68 -0.98
N HIS A 35 15.34 -8.74 -1.81
CA HIS A 35 15.75 -7.34 -1.72
C HIS A 35 15.11 -6.63 -0.52
N GLN A 36 13.86 -6.95 -0.19
CA GLN A 36 13.20 -6.47 1.04
C GLN A 36 14.03 -6.87 2.28
N THR A 37 14.49 -8.12 2.30
CA THR A 37 15.29 -8.67 3.41
C THR A 37 16.64 -7.99 3.54
N ILE A 38 17.34 -7.78 2.42
CA ILE A 38 18.64 -7.09 2.41
C ILE A 38 18.48 -5.63 2.83
N TYR A 39 17.46 -4.93 2.29
CA TYR A 39 17.14 -3.56 2.65
C TYR A 39 16.89 -3.40 4.16
N ALA A 40 16.07 -4.28 4.73
CA ALA A 40 15.79 -4.27 6.17
C ALA A 40 17.07 -4.46 7.00
N ALA A 41 17.92 -5.42 6.62
CA ALA A 41 19.20 -5.65 7.32
C ALA A 41 20.15 -4.44 7.25
N ILE A 42 20.18 -3.72 6.11
CA ILE A 42 20.95 -2.48 5.98
C ILE A 42 20.41 -1.40 6.93
N LEU A 43 19.09 -1.22 6.98
CA LEU A 43 18.47 -0.25 7.89
C LEU A 43 18.71 -0.59 9.37
N ASP A 44 18.58 -1.86 9.75
CA ASP A 44 18.81 -2.31 11.13
C ASP A 44 20.25 -2.00 11.58
N LEU A 45 21.23 -2.24 10.72
CA LEU A 45 22.64 -1.90 10.98
C LEU A 45 22.86 -0.39 11.06
N HIS A 46 22.32 0.37 10.09
CA HIS A 46 22.44 1.83 10.04
C HIS A 46 21.87 2.50 11.29
N GLN A 47 20.67 2.09 11.72
CA GLN A 47 20.01 2.60 12.93
C GLN A 47 20.78 2.26 14.21
N ALA A 48 21.50 1.14 14.22
CA ALA A 48 22.38 0.75 15.32
C ALA A 48 23.77 1.43 15.25
N GLY A 49 24.03 2.30 14.26
CA GLY A 49 25.32 2.95 14.07
C GLY A 49 26.45 2.00 13.64
N ASN A 50 26.11 0.85 13.08
CA ASN A 50 27.06 -0.16 12.62
C ASN A 50 27.39 0.02 11.13
N PRO A 51 28.55 -0.49 10.67
CA PRO A 51 28.87 -0.54 9.24
C PRO A 51 27.80 -1.28 8.46
N THR A 52 27.53 -0.82 7.23
CA THR A 52 26.49 -1.37 6.35
C THR A 52 27.06 -1.99 5.08
N ASP A 53 28.37 -2.23 5.03
CA ASP A 53 29.01 -2.91 3.90
C ASP A 53 28.56 -4.38 3.77
N ALA A 54 28.93 -5.01 2.66
CA ALA A 54 28.53 -6.38 2.35
C ALA A 54 28.94 -7.41 3.42
N LEU A 55 30.08 -7.22 4.09
CA LEU A 55 30.54 -8.13 5.13
C LEU A 55 29.68 -7.98 6.38
N ALA A 56 29.42 -6.73 6.80
CA ALA A 56 28.58 -6.44 7.95
C ALA A 56 27.14 -6.94 7.75
N VAL A 57 26.56 -6.70 6.57
CA VAL A 57 25.22 -7.19 6.22
C VAL A 57 25.18 -8.71 6.17
N ALA A 58 26.19 -9.36 5.60
CA ALA A 58 26.26 -10.83 5.59
C ALA A 58 26.30 -11.41 7.02
N ALA A 59 27.09 -10.81 7.91
CA ALA A 59 27.17 -11.21 9.30
C ALA A 59 25.82 -11.00 10.03
N HIS A 60 25.17 -9.86 9.82
CA HIS A 60 23.88 -9.53 10.42
C HIS A 60 22.75 -10.47 9.97
N LEU A 61 22.72 -10.85 8.68
CA LEU A 61 21.75 -11.81 8.17
C LEU A 61 21.93 -13.19 8.82
N GLY A 62 23.17 -13.58 9.13
CA GLY A 62 23.51 -14.91 9.61
C GLY A 62 23.30 -15.99 8.53
N THR A 63 23.86 -17.17 8.74
CA THR A 63 23.96 -18.22 7.71
C THR A 63 22.61 -18.56 7.06
N ALA A 64 21.55 -18.74 7.87
CA ALA A 64 20.25 -19.18 7.36
C ALA A 64 19.57 -18.13 6.44
N ARG A 65 19.61 -16.84 6.78
CA ARG A 65 19.01 -15.79 5.94
C ARG A 65 19.93 -15.42 4.78
N LEU A 66 21.24 -15.43 5.00
CA LEU A 66 22.24 -15.15 3.97
C LEU A 66 22.10 -16.11 2.77
N VAL A 67 21.92 -17.41 3.02
CA VAL A 67 21.67 -18.40 1.96
C VAL A 67 20.40 -18.08 1.19
N LYS A 68 19.31 -17.68 1.87
CA LYS A 68 18.02 -17.35 1.23
C LYS A 68 18.09 -16.13 0.31
N VAL A 69 18.98 -15.18 0.58
CA VAL A 69 19.14 -13.97 -0.25
C VAL A 69 20.15 -14.14 -1.38
N GLY A 70 20.76 -15.32 -1.55
CA GLY A 70 21.74 -15.61 -2.60
C GLY A 70 23.20 -15.64 -2.14
N GLY A 71 23.45 -15.54 -0.84
CA GLY A 71 24.80 -15.62 -0.26
C GLY A 71 25.59 -14.30 -0.35
N ALA A 72 26.80 -14.32 0.23
CA ALA A 72 27.74 -13.21 0.14
C ALA A 72 28.06 -12.78 -1.32
N PRO A 73 28.21 -13.70 -2.30
CA PRO A 73 28.43 -13.30 -3.70
C PRO A 73 27.32 -12.44 -4.28
N TYR A 74 26.07 -12.62 -3.83
CA TYR A 74 24.98 -11.79 -4.29
C TYR A 74 25.12 -10.34 -3.79
N LEU A 75 25.56 -10.12 -2.55
CA LEU A 75 25.81 -8.76 -2.03
C LEU A 75 26.88 -8.03 -2.86
N HIS A 76 27.95 -8.74 -3.27
CA HIS A 76 28.95 -8.16 -4.18
C HIS A 76 28.37 -7.87 -5.57
N THR A 77 27.48 -8.73 -6.07
CA THR A 77 26.76 -8.48 -7.34
C THR A 77 25.92 -7.20 -7.26
N LEU A 78 25.28 -6.93 -6.12
CA LEU A 78 24.55 -5.68 -5.90
C LEU A 78 25.47 -4.47 -5.97
N ILE A 79 26.62 -4.52 -5.30
CA ILE A 79 27.63 -3.46 -5.36
C ILE A 79 28.10 -3.22 -6.81
N SER A 80 28.35 -4.29 -7.58
CA SER A 80 28.75 -4.15 -8.98
C SER A 80 27.65 -3.66 -9.93
N SER A 81 26.38 -3.65 -9.48
CA SER A 81 25.25 -3.22 -10.31
C SER A 81 25.06 -1.70 -10.34
N VAL A 82 25.71 -0.97 -9.42
CA VAL A 82 25.61 0.49 -9.33
C VAL A 82 26.85 1.15 -9.93
N PRO A 83 26.72 2.07 -10.90
CA PRO A 83 27.88 2.79 -11.45
C PRO A 83 28.54 3.72 -10.42
N THR A 84 27.73 4.36 -9.58
CA THR A 84 28.17 5.22 -8.47
C THR A 84 27.09 5.27 -7.40
N ALA A 85 27.49 5.20 -6.13
CA ALA A 85 26.56 5.28 -5.01
C ALA A 85 25.77 6.59 -4.98
N ALA A 86 26.33 7.68 -5.50
CA ALA A 86 25.67 8.98 -5.57
C ALA A 86 24.32 8.95 -6.32
N ASN A 87 24.12 7.96 -7.20
CA ASN A 87 22.87 7.78 -7.96
C ASN A 87 21.81 6.93 -7.23
N ALA A 88 22.09 6.44 -6.02
CA ALA A 88 21.16 5.57 -5.26
C ALA A 88 19.78 6.23 -5.07
N GLY A 89 19.75 7.53 -4.76
CA GLY A 89 18.50 8.28 -4.62
C GLY A 89 17.68 8.35 -5.92
N TYR A 90 18.34 8.46 -7.09
CA TYR A 90 17.66 8.44 -8.38
C TYR A 90 17.01 7.07 -8.66
N TYR A 91 17.74 5.98 -8.40
CA TYR A 91 17.19 4.63 -8.56
C TYR A 91 16.10 4.33 -7.53
N ALA A 92 16.19 4.89 -6.32
CA ALA A 92 15.17 4.74 -5.30
C ALA A 92 13.82 5.30 -5.75
N ARG A 93 13.82 6.46 -6.41
CA ARG A 93 12.61 7.03 -7.02
C ARG A 93 11.98 6.08 -8.06
N ILE A 94 12.80 5.48 -8.94
CA ILE A 94 12.31 4.50 -9.93
C ILE A 94 11.65 3.30 -9.23
N VAL A 95 12.28 2.75 -8.18
CA VAL A 95 11.70 1.64 -7.41
C VAL A 95 10.37 2.04 -6.77
N ALA A 96 10.29 3.27 -6.25
CA ALA A 96 9.11 3.78 -5.61
C ALA A 96 7.93 3.96 -6.58
N GLU A 97 8.17 4.54 -7.76
CA GLU A 97 7.17 4.65 -8.83
C GLU A 97 6.64 3.28 -9.25
N GLN A 98 7.53 2.29 -9.39
CA GLN A 98 7.14 0.91 -9.70
C GLN A 98 6.33 0.29 -8.56
N ALA A 99 6.62 0.61 -7.29
CA ALA A 99 5.84 0.15 -6.15
C ALA A 99 4.41 0.71 -6.15
N VAL A 100 4.23 1.99 -6.51
CA VAL A 100 2.90 2.60 -6.68
C VAL A 100 2.11 1.88 -7.76
N LEU A 101 2.72 1.64 -8.93
CA LEU A 101 2.06 0.94 -10.04
C LEU A 101 1.60 -0.48 -9.63
N ARG A 102 2.43 -1.22 -8.87
CA ARG A 102 2.03 -2.53 -8.35
C ARG A 102 0.87 -2.45 -7.37
N ARG A 103 0.88 -1.48 -6.46
CA ARG A 103 -0.25 -1.26 -5.52
C ARG A 103 -1.54 -0.90 -6.24
N LEU A 104 -1.46 -0.16 -7.35
CA LEU A 104 -2.62 0.11 -8.20
C LEU A 104 -3.17 -1.15 -8.86
N ASP A 105 -2.30 -2.01 -9.38
CA ASP A 105 -2.69 -3.31 -9.98
C ASP A 105 -3.33 -4.25 -8.93
N GLU A 106 -2.72 -4.35 -7.75
CA GLU A 106 -3.27 -5.09 -6.60
C GLU A 106 -4.64 -4.54 -6.19
N ALA A 107 -4.80 -3.22 -6.11
CA ALA A 107 -6.07 -2.59 -5.80
C ALA A 107 -7.13 -2.89 -6.87
N GLY A 108 -6.78 -2.79 -8.16
CA GLY A 108 -7.68 -3.12 -9.26
C GLY A 108 -8.16 -4.58 -9.20
N THR A 109 -7.23 -5.51 -9.03
CA THR A 109 -7.54 -6.94 -8.84
C THR A 109 -8.44 -7.15 -7.63
N ARG A 110 -8.17 -6.45 -6.52
CA ARG A 110 -8.96 -6.57 -5.30
C ARG A 110 -10.38 -6.04 -5.48
N ILE A 111 -10.56 -4.94 -6.21
CA ILE A 111 -11.88 -4.37 -6.51
C ILE A 111 -12.71 -5.35 -7.33
N VAL A 112 -12.13 -5.99 -8.35
CA VAL A 112 -12.81 -7.02 -9.15
C VAL A 112 -13.26 -8.20 -8.27
N GLN A 113 -12.39 -8.68 -7.38
CA GLN A 113 -12.72 -9.77 -6.45
C GLN A 113 -13.84 -9.39 -5.47
N LEU A 114 -13.85 -8.15 -4.97
CA LEU A 114 -14.89 -7.65 -4.07
C LEU A 114 -16.24 -7.53 -4.77
N ALA A 115 -16.25 -7.08 -6.04
CA ALA A 115 -17.46 -7.03 -6.85
C ALA A 115 -18.06 -8.43 -7.09
N ASP A 116 -17.23 -9.42 -7.44
CA ASP A 116 -17.68 -10.82 -7.60
C ASP A 116 -18.21 -11.40 -6.28
N ALA A 117 -17.53 -11.12 -5.16
CA ALA A 117 -17.96 -11.56 -3.84
C ALA A 117 -19.32 -10.97 -3.44
N ALA A 118 -19.55 -9.68 -3.73
CA ALA A 118 -20.84 -9.03 -3.45
C ALA A 118 -21.96 -9.56 -4.35
N ALA A 119 -21.67 -9.78 -5.63
CA ALA A 119 -22.67 -10.24 -6.58
C ALA A 119 -23.06 -11.72 -6.39
N ARG A 120 -22.13 -12.58 -5.96
CA ARG A 120 -22.31 -14.05 -6.01
C ARG A 120 -22.05 -14.79 -4.72
N ARG A 121 -21.37 -14.20 -3.74
CA ARG A 121 -20.89 -14.89 -2.53
C ARG A 121 -21.40 -14.29 -1.23
N GLY A 122 -22.43 -13.43 -1.30
CA GLY A 122 -23.13 -12.90 -0.12
C GLY A 122 -22.33 -11.87 0.69
N LEU A 123 -21.29 -11.27 0.13
CA LEU A 123 -20.66 -10.10 0.74
C LEU A 123 -21.63 -8.90 0.64
N ASP A 124 -21.82 -8.19 1.75
CA ASP A 124 -22.62 -6.97 1.74
C ASP A 124 -22.02 -5.91 0.79
N LEU A 125 -22.87 -5.26 -0.01
CA LEU A 125 -22.43 -4.29 -1.01
C LEU A 125 -21.72 -3.09 -0.38
N ALA A 126 -22.20 -2.59 0.76
CA ALA A 126 -21.58 -1.46 1.44
C ALA A 126 -20.18 -1.83 1.96
N ASP A 127 -20.02 -3.03 2.52
CA ASP A 127 -18.71 -3.57 2.92
C ASP A 127 -17.76 -3.75 1.73
N ALA A 128 -18.26 -4.27 0.59
CA ALA A 128 -17.47 -4.41 -0.63
C ALA A 128 -16.95 -3.05 -1.13
N VAL A 129 -17.81 -2.04 -1.19
CA VAL A 129 -17.45 -0.66 -1.58
C VAL A 129 -16.46 -0.04 -0.60
N HIS A 130 -16.66 -0.25 0.71
CA HIS A 130 -15.76 0.24 1.73
C HIS A 130 -14.35 -0.33 1.54
N ARG A 131 -14.22 -1.65 1.43
CA ARG A 131 -12.93 -2.33 1.22
C ARG A 131 -12.26 -1.93 -0.09
N ALA A 132 -13.03 -1.73 -1.16
CA ALA A 132 -12.53 -1.24 -2.44
C ALA A 132 -11.90 0.14 -2.31
N ARG A 133 -12.55 1.06 -1.58
CA ARG A 133 -12.01 2.40 -1.30
C ARG A 133 -10.67 2.33 -0.58
N TRP A 134 -10.55 1.47 0.44
CA TRP A 134 -9.30 1.29 1.17
C TRP A 134 -8.16 0.76 0.30
N ALA A 135 -8.46 -0.22 -0.56
CA ALA A 135 -7.47 -0.76 -1.49
C ALA A 135 -6.91 0.33 -2.42
N LEU A 136 -7.79 1.18 -2.99
CA LEU A 136 -7.37 2.30 -3.82
C LEU A 136 -6.62 3.37 -3.01
N TRP A 137 -7.09 3.69 -1.81
CA TRP A 137 -6.45 4.69 -0.95
C TRP A 137 -5.01 4.32 -0.61
N ALA A 138 -4.72 3.03 -0.36
CA ALA A 138 -3.36 2.57 -0.07
C ALA A 138 -2.36 2.86 -1.21
N ALA A 139 -2.82 2.85 -2.46
CA ALA A 139 -1.99 3.21 -3.61
C ALA A 139 -1.83 4.73 -3.76
N VAL A 140 -2.92 5.48 -3.58
CA VAL A 140 -2.92 6.96 -3.63
C VAL A 140 -2.01 7.55 -2.54
N GLU A 141 -2.13 7.05 -1.31
CA GLU A 141 -1.32 7.47 -0.18
C GLU A 141 0.18 7.27 -0.46
N ARG A 142 0.55 6.13 -1.03
CA ARG A 142 1.96 5.87 -1.39
C ARG A 142 2.46 6.87 -2.43
N HIS A 143 1.67 7.20 -3.44
CA HIS A 143 2.03 8.21 -4.44
C HIS A 143 2.14 9.63 -3.84
N ALA A 144 1.25 9.99 -2.92
CA ALA A 144 1.30 11.28 -2.24
C ALA A 144 2.59 11.45 -1.42
N GLN A 145 3.01 10.39 -0.71
CA GLN A 145 4.29 10.37 0.02
C GLN A 145 5.51 10.56 -0.89
N LEU A 146 5.47 10.06 -2.13
CA LEU A 146 6.57 10.22 -3.09
C LEU A 146 6.65 11.62 -3.71
N THR A 147 5.51 12.27 -3.90
CA THR A 147 5.42 13.58 -4.56
C THR A 147 5.53 14.75 -3.58
N GLY A 148 5.60 14.50 -2.26
CA GLY A 148 5.67 15.53 -1.23
C GLY A 148 4.40 16.39 -1.14
N ASN A 149 3.29 15.97 -1.75
CA ASN A 149 2.04 16.71 -1.76
C ASN A 149 1.23 16.36 -0.49
N GLY A 150 1.45 17.13 0.58
CA GLY A 150 0.89 16.89 1.93
C GLY A 150 -0.62 17.11 2.09
N THR A 151 -1.43 16.89 1.05
CA THR A 151 -2.89 17.12 1.08
C THR A 151 -3.75 15.86 1.12
N THR A 152 -3.18 14.65 1.28
CA THR A 152 -3.97 13.42 1.54
C THR A 152 -4.50 13.40 2.97
N ARG A 153 -5.50 14.25 3.25
CA ARG A 153 -6.36 14.05 4.42
C ARG A 153 -7.10 12.73 4.21
N ARG A 154 -6.76 11.72 5.01
CA ARG A 154 -7.49 10.45 5.08
C ARG A 154 -8.98 10.80 5.19
N PRO A 155 -9.88 10.29 4.32
CA PRO A 155 -11.29 10.58 4.48
C PRO A 155 -11.72 10.01 5.83
N GLU A 156 -11.98 10.89 6.79
CA GLU A 156 -12.55 10.54 8.09
C GLU A 156 -13.84 9.76 7.80
N TYR A 157 -13.82 8.49 8.18
CA TYR A 157 -14.96 7.61 8.05
C TYR A 157 -15.76 7.76 9.33
N ASP A 158 -16.84 8.52 9.25
CA ASP A 158 -17.81 8.65 10.32
C ASP A 158 -18.22 7.24 10.79
N ALA A 159 -17.98 6.97 12.06
CA ALA A 159 -18.33 5.72 12.76
C ALA A 159 -19.86 5.61 12.98
N GLY A 160 -20.66 6.04 12.00
CA GLY A 160 -22.11 6.18 12.06
C GLY A 160 -22.87 5.24 11.13
N HIS A 161 -22.35 4.03 10.83
CA HIS A 161 -23.09 3.06 9.99
C HIS A 161 -24.22 2.32 10.74
N ALA A 162 -24.53 2.73 11.98
CA ALA A 162 -25.75 2.33 12.67
C ALA A 162 -26.94 3.28 12.41
N ASP A 163 -26.68 4.53 12.01
CA ASP A 163 -27.72 5.57 11.91
C ASP A 163 -28.36 5.64 10.51
N GLY A 164 -27.61 5.30 9.46
CA GLY A 164 -28.09 5.32 8.07
C GLY A 164 -29.23 4.32 7.78
N ARG A 165 -29.35 3.23 8.55
CA ARG A 165 -30.48 2.29 8.42
C ARG A 165 -31.77 2.83 9.04
N ARG A 166 -31.67 3.65 10.09
CA ARG A 166 -32.83 4.32 10.71
C ARG A 166 -33.27 5.51 9.87
N ALA A 167 -32.35 6.35 9.41
CA ALA A 167 -32.65 7.47 8.53
C ALA A 167 -33.27 7.00 7.20
N ALA A 168 -32.74 5.93 6.60
CA ALA A 168 -33.33 5.34 5.40
C ALA A 168 -34.71 4.70 5.67
N GLN A 169 -34.93 4.09 6.84
CA GLN A 169 -36.25 3.56 7.23
C GLN A 169 -37.27 4.67 7.53
N GLU A 170 -36.85 5.79 8.11
CA GLU A 170 -37.71 6.95 8.42
C GLU A 170 -38.04 7.75 7.15
N GLU A 171 -37.09 7.93 6.22
CA GLU A 171 -37.37 8.53 4.90
C GLU A 171 -38.29 7.63 4.05
N MET A 172 -38.12 6.30 4.06
CA MET A 172 -39.02 5.39 3.35
C MET A 172 -40.42 5.36 3.97
N ALA A 173 -40.54 5.50 5.30
CA ALA A 173 -41.82 5.61 5.99
C ALA A 173 -42.51 6.96 5.72
N ALA A 174 -41.75 8.06 5.65
CA ALA A 174 -42.27 9.40 5.31
C ALA A 174 -42.72 9.50 3.84
N ALA A 175 -42.01 8.83 2.92
CA ALA A 175 -42.38 8.76 1.50
C ALA A 175 -43.62 7.89 1.21
N ALA A 176 -43.98 6.97 2.12
CA ALA A 176 -45.17 6.12 1.99
C ALA A 176 -46.47 6.77 2.55
N ALA A 177 -46.35 7.81 3.37
CA ALA A 177 -47.49 8.51 3.99
C ALA A 177 -48.50 9.13 2.99
N PRO A 178 -48.10 9.68 1.81
CA PRO A 178 -49.06 10.26 0.88
C PRO A 178 -49.93 9.22 0.16
N LEU A 179 -49.46 7.98 0.02
CA LEU A 179 -50.20 6.91 -0.67
C LEU A 179 -51.28 6.27 0.22
N ALA A 180 -51.11 6.29 1.55
CA ALA A 180 -52.11 5.82 2.49
C ALA A 180 -53.32 6.78 2.61
N SER A 181 -53.08 8.10 2.57
CA SER A 181 -54.15 9.10 2.59
C SER A 181 -54.98 9.13 1.30
N LEU A 182 -54.39 8.78 0.15
CA LEU A 182 -55.11 8.66 -1.13
C LEU A 182 -56.02 7.41 -1.19
N LEU A 183 -55.65 6.33 -0.51
CA LEU A 183 -56.47 5.11 -0.45
C LEU A 183 -57.67 5.21 0.49
N HIS A 184 -57.60 6.00 1.56
CA HIS A 184 -58.77 6.27 2.43
C HIS A 184 -59.77 7.24 1.77
N MET A 185 -59.31 8.21 0.97
CA MET A 185 -60.21 9.18 0.32
C MET A 185 -61.03 8.60 -0.84
N GLN A 186 -60.61 7.47 -1.44
CA GLN A 186 -61.36 6.80 -2.52
C GLN A 186 -62.41 5.79 -2.02
N LEU A 187 -62.44 5.46 -0.73
CA LEU A 187 -63.41 4.50 -0.17
C LEU A 187 -64.59 5.19 0.53
N ASP A 188 -64.44 6.43 1.00
CA ASP A 188 -65.51 7.18 1.69
C ASP A 188 -66.44 7.97 0.75
N GLY A 189 -66.22 7.91 -0.57
CA GLY A 189 -67.00 8.64 -1.59
C GLY A 189 -68.05 7.82 -2.34
N ALA A 190 -68.30 6.57 -1.95
CA ALA A 190 -69.20 5.65 -2.66
C ALA A 190 -70.26 5.00 -1.75
N ALA A 191 -70.89 5.81 -0.89
CA ALA A 191 -72.11 5.45 -0.16
C ALA A 191 -73.17 6.54 -0.32
#